data_AF-A0A7S4HX89-F1
#
_entry.id   AF-A0A7S4HX89-F1
#
_cell.length_a   1.000
_cell.length_b   1.000
_cell.length_c   1.000
_cell.angle_alpha   90.00
_cell.angle_beta   90.00
_cell.angle_gamma   90.00
#
_symmetry.space_group_name_H-M   'P 1'
#
loop_
_entity.id
_entity.type
_entity.pdbx_description
1 polymer ?
#
loop_
_entity_poly.entity_id
_entity_poly.type
_entity_poly.pdbx_seq_one_letter_code
_entity_poly.pdbx_strand_id
1 'polypeptide(L)'
;MQRVGRFSRVLSRSYGAQTAAIRMSSGVPDSEPRFLDCFKSYYDRASALSNHQAGVLQDLRSCRAILRVEFPVKTESGEWKQVIGYRAQHSTHRLPCKGGIRYATEVDLQEVMALASLMTFKCAIADVPFGGAKGGIVIDPKTSTVETLERVTRNYTMALCQKNFIGPGLDVPAPDMGTGAREMAWIKDTYEQFNSMFVSAPARCLHVVHILT
;
A
#
# COMPACT_ATOMS: atom_id res chain seq x y z
N MET A 1 -66.87 7.67 -24.44
CA MET A 1 -66.33 7.30 -23.10
C MET A 1 -65.17 6.32 -23.31
N GLN A 2 -64.10 6.43 -22.51
CA GLN A 2 -62.90 5.59 -22.62
C GLN A 2 -62.96 4.33 -21.74
N ARG A 3 -61.98 3.42 -21.94
CA ARG A 3 -61.66 2.22 -21.14
C ARG A 3 -62.66 1.07 -21.39
N VAL A 4 -62.28 -0.21 -21.48
CA VAL A 4 -61.17 -0.98 -20.88
C VAL A 4 -60.67 -2.05 -21.87
N GLY A 5 -59.42 -2.53 -21.74
CA GLY A 5 -59.09 -3.92 -22.12
C GLY A 5 -58.14 -4.20 -23.29
N ARG A 6 -56.86 -3.80 -23.20
CA ARG A 6 -55.76 -4.51 -23.90
C ARG A 6 -54.37 -4.24 -23.29
N PHE A 7 -54.13 -4.72 -22.06
CA PHE A 7 -52.82 -4.60 -21.41
C PHE A 7 -52.46 -5.84 -20.55
N SER A 8 -52.43 -7.01 -21.17
CA SER A 8 -52.02 -8.26 -20.50
C SER A 8 -51.44 -9.28 -21.48
N ARG A 9 -50.19 -9.06 -21.94
CA ARG A 9 -49.35 -10.12 -22.59
C ARG A 9 -47.86 -9.76 -22.78
N VAL A 10 -47.22 -9.03 -21.85
CA VAL A 10 -45.76 -8.77 -21.90
C VAL A 10 -45.09 -8.85 -20.50
N LEU A 11 -45.42 -9.87 -19.69
CA LEU A 11 -44.72 -10.14 -18.41
C LEU A 11 -44.61 -11.65 -18.14
N SER A 12 -43.94 -12.38 -19.02
CA SER A 12 -43.47 -13.75 -18.73
C SER A 12 -42.36 -14.21 -19.69
N ARG A 13 -41.15 -13.64 -19.58
CA ARG A 13 -39.95 -14.29 -20.11
C ARG A 13 -38.70 -13.90 -19.33
N SER A 14 -38.34 -14.79 -18.41
CA SER A 14 -36.96 -15.14 -18.04
C SER A 14 -35.94 -13.99 -17.97
N TYR A 15 -35.66 -13.52 -16.75
CA TYR A 15 -34.36 -12.93 -16.40
C TYR A 15 -33.27 -14.01 -16.50
N GLY A 16 -32.84 -14.32 -17.73
CA GLY A 16 -31.62 -15.06 -17.98
C GLY A 16 -30.43 -14.11 -17.82
N ALA A 17 -29.54 -14.41 -16.88
CA ALA A 17 -28.37 -13.58 -16.61
C ALA A 17 -27.45 -13.52 -17.84
N GLN A 18 -27.48 -12.39 -18.55
CA GLN A 18 -26.63 -12.17 -19.71
C GLN A 18 -25.33 -11.51 -19.26
N THR A 19 -24.48 -12.30 -18.59
CA THR A 19 -23.10 -11.92 -18.26
C THR A 19 -22.33 -11.80 -19.56
N ALA A 20 -22.36 -10.60 -20.16
CA ALA A 20 -21.67 -10.30 -21.40
C ALA A 20 -20.16 -10.40 -21.16
N ALA A 21 -19.58 -11.54 -21.52
CA ALA A 21 -18.14 -11.75 -21.50
C ALA A 21 -17.47 -10.68 -22.37
N ILE A 22 -16.76 -9.75 -21.74
CA ILE A 22 -15.95 -8.75 -22.42
C ILE A 22 -14.87 -9.52 -23.19
N ARG A 23 -15.06 -9.64 -24.50
CA ARG A 23 -14.04 -10.14 -25.42
C ARG A 23 -12.88 -9.17 -25.39
N MET A 24 -11.83 -9.47 -24.63
CA MET A 24 -10.57 -8.75 -24.73
C MET A 24 -9.97 -9.05 -26.11
N SER A 25 -9.96 -8.03 -26.96
CA SER A 25 -9.32 -8.07 -28.27
C SER A 25 -7.82 -8.25 -28.12
N SER A 26 -7.25 -9.19 -28.89
CA SER A 26 -5.83 -9.55 -28.88
C SER A 26 -4.93 -8.52 -29.56
N GLY A 27 -3.80 -8.18 -28.91
CA GLY A 27 -2.69 -7.34 -29.41
C GLY A 27 -2.44 -6.12 -28.50
N VAL A 28 -1.21 -5.64 -28.18
CA VAL A 28 0.21 -5.86 -28.64
C VAL A 28 1.14 -5.26 -27.51
N PRO A 29 2.44 -5.60 -27.26
CA PRO A 29 3.42 -6.54 -27.85
C PRO A 29 4.07 -7.52 -26.82
N ASP A 30 5.29 -8.04 -27.11
CA ASP A 30 6.29 -8.59 -26.17
C ASP A 30 6.78 -7.53 -25.14
N SER A 31 5.95 -7.14 -24.17
CA SER A 31 6.32 -6.25 -23.07
C SER A 31 6.41 -6.98 -21.74
N GLU A 32 7.43 -6.66 -20.93
CA GLU A 32 7.63 -7.28 -19.61
C GLU A 32 6.38 -7.11 -18.71
N PRO A 33 5.88 -8.19 -18.07
CA PRO A 33 4.70 -8.12 -17.21
C PRO A 33 4.90 -7.23 -16.00
N ARG A 34 3.84 -6.55 -15.57
CA ARG A 34 3.88 -5.70 -14.36
C ARG A 34 4.22 -6.52 -13.13
N PHE A 35 4.96 -5.92 -12.21
CA PHE A 35 5.49 -6.62 -11.04
C PHE A 35 4.41 -7.26 -10.14
N LEU A 36 3.21 -6.66 -10.05
CA LEU A 36 2.08 -7.27 -9.34
C LEU A 36 1.51 -8.50 -10.06
N ASP A 37 1.52 -8.53 -11.38
CA ASP A 37 0.99 -9.66 -12.15
C ASP A 37 2.00 -10.82 -12.15
N CYS A 38 3.31 -10.53 -12.11
CA CYS A 38 4.34 -11.51 -11.75
C CYS A 38 4.08 -12.12 -10.37
N PHE A 39 3.87 -11.29 -9.33
CA PHE A 39 3.54 -11.77 -7.99
C PHE A 39 2.30 -12.67 -7.99
N LYS A 40 1.21 -12.25 -8.64
CA LYS A 40 -0.02 -13.07 -8.75
C LYS A 40 0.23 -14.40 -9.44
N SER A 41 1.03 -14.43 -10.52
CA SER A 41 1.38 -15.67 -11.23
C SER A 41 2.10 -16.68 -10.32
N TYR A 42 3.07 -16.22 -9.52
CA TYR A 42 3.73 -17.07 -8.52
C TYR A 42 2.78 -17.48 -7.38
N TYR A 43 1.94 -16.56 -6.91
CA TYR A 43 0.96 -16.82 -5.87
C TYR A 43 -0.07 -17.87 -6.29
N ASP A 44 -0.67 -17.73 -7.47
CA ASP A 44 -1.70 -18.62 -7.99
C ASP A 44 -1.14 -20.05 -8.15
N ARG A 45 0.09 -20.18 -8.68
CA ARG A 45 0.82 -21.46 -8.75
C ARG A 45 1.07 -22.10 -7.38
N ALA A 46 1.44 -21.31 -6.37
CA ALA A 46 1.67 -21.82 -5.01
C ALA A 46 0.36 -22.19 -4.30
N SER A 47 -0.70 -21.40 -4.51
CA SER A 47 -2.04 -21.64 -3.93
C SER A 47 -2.66 -22.95 -4.42
N ALA A 48 -2.42 -23.32 -5.68
CA ALA A 48 -2.87 -24.59 -6.28
C ALA A 48 -2.20 -25.84 -5.66
N LEU A 49 -1.08 -25.67 -4.94
CA LEU A 49 -0.39 -26.73 -4.19
C LEU A 49 -0.76 -26.72 -2.70
N SER A 50 -1.64 -25.81 -2.27
CA SER A 50 -2.02 -25.62 -0.87
C SER A 50 -3.34 -26.30 -0.52
N ASN A 51 -3.41 -26.90 0.67
CA ASN A 51 -4.63 -27.50 1.22
C ASN A 51 -5.45 -26.51 2.07
N HIS A 52 -5.23 -25.19 1.93
CA HIS A 52 -5.96 -24.17 2.68
C HIS A 52 -7.31 -23.80 2.03
N GLN A 53 -8.24 -23.29 2.84
CA GLN A 53 -9.56 -22.87 2.36
C GLN A 53 -9.45 -21.74 1.34
N ALA A 54 -10.19 -21.85 0.22
CA ALA A 54 -10.18 -20.88 -0.87
C ALA A 54 -10.44 -19.42 -0.42
N GLY A 55 -11.25 -19.19 0.61
CA GLY A 55 -11.49 -17.85 1.17
C GLY A 55 -10.23 -17.22 1.79
N VAL A 56 -9.39 -18.00 2.47
CA VAL A 56 -8.13 -17.53 3.07
C VAL A 56 -7.10 -17.26 1.97
N LEU A 57 -7.06 -18.11 0.94
CA LEU A 57 -6.20 -17.88 -0.24
C LEU A 57 -6.62 -16.62 -1.01
N GLN A 58 -7.93 -16.35 -1.12
CA GLN A 58 -8.42 -15.14 -1.78
C GLN A 58 -8.07 -13.86 -1.01
N ASP A 59 -8.12 -13.86 0.32
CA ASP A 59 -7.70 -12.73 1.17
C ASP A 59 -6.18 -12.45 1.02
N LEU A 60 -5.37 -13.52 1.03
CA LEU A 60 -3.90 -13.45 0.85
C LEU A 60 -3.43 -13.12 -0.57
N ARG A 61 -4.33 -13.00 -1.55
CA ARG A 61 -4.01 -12.67 -2.95
C ARG A 61 -3.90 -11.16 -3.21
N SER A 62 -4.45 -10.33 -2.32
CA SER A 62 -4.57 -8.87 -2.50
C SER A 62 -4.12 -8.12 -1.25
N CYS A 63 -3.68 -6.87 -1.41
CA CYS A 63 -3.33 -6.06 -0.25
C CYS A 63 -4.58 -5.63 0.54
N ARG A 64 -4.62 -5.92 1.84
CA ARG A 64 -5.70 -5.57 2.76
C ARG A 64 -5.99 -4.07 2.84
N ALA A 65 -4.95 -3.23 2.82
CA ALA A 65 -5.10 -1.78 2.87
C ALA A 65 -4.04 -1.07 2.02
N ILE A 66 -4.47 0.00 1.33
CA ILE A 66 -3.62 0.82 0.48
C ILE A 66 -3.94 2.28 0.76
N LEU A 67 -2.92 3.07 1.04
CA LEU A 67 -3.00 4.51 1.21
C LEU A 67 -2.16 5.20 0.13
N ARG A 68 -2.80 6.07 -0.65
CA ARG A 68 -2.16 7.03 -1.56
C ARG A 68 -2.29 8.41 -0.93
N VAL A 69 -1.17 9.11 -0.76
CA VAL A 69 -1.12 10.47 -0.22
C VAL A 69 -0.51 11.40 -1.27
N GLU A 70 -1.02 12.61 -1.34
CA GLU A 70 -0.46 13.68 -2.14
C GLU A 70 -0.30 14.91 -1.24
N PHE A 71 0.86 15.56 -1.28
CA PHE A 71 1.12 16.75 -0.49
C PHE A 71 2.07 17.71 -1.21
N PRO A 72 1.88 19.04 -1.04
CA PRO A 72 2.74 20.03 -1.64
C PRO A 72 4.04 20.18 -0.85
N VAL A 73 5.16 20.34 -1.54
CA VAL A 73 6.45 20.70 -0.96
C VAL A 73 7.03 21.88 -1.72
N LYS A 74 7.53 22.87 -0.95
CA LYS A 74 8.26 24.01 -1.50
C LYS A 74 9.73 23.63 -1.70
N THR A 75 10.18 23.71 -2.95
CA THR A 75 11.58 23.50 -3.37
C THR A 75 12.47 24.68 -2.96
N GLU A 76 13.77 24.55 -3.18
CA GLU A 76 14.74 25.63 -2.97
C GLU A 76 14.60 26.78 -3.97
N SER A 77 14.19 26.48 -5.22
CA SER A 77 13.79 27.48 -6.21
C SER A 77 12.58 28.33 -5.76
N GLY A 78 11.93 27.94 -4.66
CA GLY A 78 10.74 28.58 -4.13
C GLY A 78 9.43 28.13 -4.79
N GLU A 79 9.52 27.23 -5.77
CA GLU A 79 8.38 26.64 -6.47
C GLU A 79 7.67 25.59 -5.60
N TRP A 80 6.40 25.35 -5.92
CA TRP A 80 5.60 24.31 -5.25
C TRP A 80 5.49 23.07 -6.15
N LYS A 81 5.93 21.93 -5.63
CA LYS A 81 5.84 20.62 -6.28
C LYS A 81 4.88 19.72 -5.50
N GLN A 82 3.90 19.13 -6.18
CA GLN A 82 3.13 18.02 -5.63
C GLN A 82 4.02 16.77 -5.57
N VAL A 83 4.04 16.11 -4.41
CA VAL A 83 4.73 14.83 -4.21
C VAL A 83 3.70 13.77 -3.88
N ILE A 84 3.81 12.61 -4.52
CA ILE A 84 2.92 11.46 -4.34
C ILE A 84 3.65 10.41 -3.49
N GLY A 85 2.97 9.89 -2.48
CA GLY A 85 3.42 8.78 -1.64
C GLY A 85 2.41 7.66 -1.59
N TYR A 86 2.90 6.44 -1.39
CA TYR A 86 2.11 5.22 -1.26
C TYR A 86 2.54 4.43 -0.02
N ARG A 87 1.57 3.87 0.73
CA ARG A 87 1.80 2.83 1.74
C ARG A 87 0.79 1.71 1.52
N ALA A 88 1.27 0.52 1.17
CA ALA A 88 0.46 -0.69 1.09
C ALA A 88 0.75 -1.59 2.29
N GLN A 89 -0.30 -2.07 2.95
CA GLN A 89 -0.26 -3.12 3.96
C GLN A 89 -0.93 -4.35 3.35
N HIS A 90 -0.15 -5.40 3.13
CA HIS A 90 -0.67 -6.60 2.46
C HIS A 90 -1.51 -7.44 3.41
N SER A 91 -0.96 -7.82 4.57
CA SER A 91 -1.64 -8.68 5.52
C SER A 91 -1.29 -8.28 6.96
N THR A 92 -2.31 -8.18 7.80
CA THR A 92 -2.22 -7.88 9.24
C THR A 92 -2.36 -9.14 10.11
N HIS A 93 -2.11 -10.34 9.54
CA HIS A 93 -2.25 -11.62 10.24
C HIS A 93 -1.31 -11.76 11.46
N ARG A 94 -0.15 -11.08 11.41
CA ARG A 94 0.72 -10.77 12.55
C ARG A 94 0.93 -9.25 12.56
N LEU A 95 0.98 -8.64 13.74
CA LEU A 95 1.23 -7.20 13.92
C LEU A 95 2.50 -6.98 14.75
N PRO A 96 3.28 -5.91 14.49
CA PRO A 96 3.06 -4.90 13.45
C PRO A 96 3.30 -5.41 12.02
N CYS A 97 2.81 -4.67 11.04
CA CYS A 97 3.30 -4.81 9.67
C CYS A 97 4.73 -4.25 9.58
N LYS A 98 5.57 -4.82 8.71
CA LYS A 98 6.94 -4.36 8.48
C LYS A 98 7.21 -4.18 7.00
N GLY A 99 7.90 -3.10 6.66
CA GLY A 99 8.59 -2.98 5.38
C GLY A 99 8.95 -1.55 5.01
N GLY A 100 9.95 -1.46 4.12
CA GLY A 100 10.68 -0.23 3.87
C GLY A 100 9.92 0.83 3.06
N ILE A 101 10.48 2.04 3.04
CA ILE A 101 10.01 3.17 2.21
C ILE A 101 11.04 3.44 1.12
N ARG A 102 10.63 3.35 -0.14
CA ARG A 102 11.48 3.62 -1.32
C ARG A 102 11.40 5.07 -1.78
N TYR A 103 12.52 5.69 -2.14
CA TYR A 103 12.54 6.93 -2.94
C TYR A 103 13.05 6.60 -4.34
N ALA A 104 12.18 6.75 -5.34
CA ALA A 104 12.53 6.69 -6.75
C ALA A 104 11.49 7.46 -7.58
N THR A 105 11.80 7.81 -8.83
CA THR A 105 10.85 8.53 -9.71
C THR A 105 9.84 7.60 -10.39
N GLU A 106 10.19 6.32 -10.48
CA GLU A 106 9.47 5.23 -11.10
C GLU A 106 8.53 4.46 -10.14
N VAL A 107 8.41 4.89 -8.87
CA VAL A 107 7.53 4.25 -7.87
C VAL A 107 6.07 4.28 -8.34
N ASP A 108 5.53 3.11 -8.66
CA ASP A 108 4.12 2.89 -8.96
C ASP A 108 3.39 2.14 -7.83
N LEU A 109 2.08 2.37 -7.75
CA LEU A 109 1.20 1.66 -6.82
C LEU A 109 1.26 0.14 -6.99
N GLN A 110 1.31 -0.38 -8.22
CA GLN A 110 1.36 -1.83 -8.45
C GLN A 110 2.68 -2.43 -7.95
N GLU A 111 3.79 -1.71 -8.08
CA GLU A 111 5.08 -2.13 -7.51
C GLU A 111 5.01 -2.19 -5.98
N VAL A 112 4.52 -1.12 -5.34
CA VAL A 112 4.41 -1.04 -3.88
C VAL A 112 3.49 -2.14 -3.32
N MET A 113 2.38 -2.45 -4.00
CA MET A 113 1.50 -3.57 -3.65
C MET A 113 2.24 -4.91 -3.71
N ALA A 114 2.93 -5.20 -4.82
CA ALA A 114 3.64 -6.47 -5.01
C ALA A 114 4.78 -6.64 -3.99
N LEU A 115 5.54 -5.57 -3.72
CA LEU A 115 6.58 -5.55 -2.69
C LEU A 115 6.01 -5.75 -1.27
N ALA A 116 4.84 -5.18 -0.96
CA ALA A 116 4.17 -5.42 0.33
C ALA A 116 3.69 -6.88 0.47
N SER A 117 3.21 -7.48 -0.62
CA SER A 117 2.87 -8.90 -0.67
C SER A 117 4.09 -9.77 -0.41
N LEU A 118 5.19 -9.53 -1.14
CA LEU A 118 6.46 -10.24 -0.94
C LEU A 118 7.01 -10.11 0.48
N MET A 119 6.86 -8.96 1.15
CA MET A 119 7.23 -8.80 2.55
C MET A 119 6.46 -9.75 3.49
N THR A 120 5.18 -10.04 3.20
CA THR A 120 4.38 -11.00 3.98
C THR A 120 4.97 -12.41 3.88
N PHE A 121 5.21 -12.89 2.65
CA PHE A 121 5.75 -14.23 2.44
C PHE A 121 7.21 -14.34 2.91
N LYS A 122 8.02 -13.29 2.75
CA LYS A 122 9.38 -13.23 3.28
C LYS A 122 9.40 -13.39 4.81
N CYS A 123 8.54 -12.66 5.53
CA CYS A 123 8.42 -12.79 6.98
C CYS A 123 7.90 -14.16 7.40
N ALA A 124 6.92 -14.73 6.68
CA ALA A 124 6.41 -16.08 6.96
C ALA A 124 7.47 -17.18 6.74
N ILE A 125 8.26 -17.11 5.66
CA ILE A 125 9.33 -18.08 5.35
C ILE A 125 10.46 -18.04 6.41
N ALA A 126 10.77 -16.85 6.94
CA ALA A 126 11.77 -16.66 7.98
C ALA A 126 11.22 -16.78 9.43
N ASP A 127 9.96 -17.20 9.58
CA ASP A 127 9.14 -17.18 10.81
C ASP A 127 9.30 -15.91 11.68
N VAL A 128 9.40 -14.76 11.04
CA VAL A 128 9.43 -13.46 11.70
C VAL A 128 7.99 -13.02 12.01
N PRO A 129 7.68 -12.51 13.22
CA PRO A 129 6.30 -12.26 13.62
C PRO A 129 5.71 -10.94 13.09
N PHE A 130 5.86 -10.65 11.80
CA PHE A 130 5.37 -9.42 11.17
C PHE A 130 4.47 -9.65 9.96
N GLY A 131 3.47 -8.77 9.80
CA GLY A 131 2.73 -8.61 8.56
C GLY A 131 3.58 -7.93 7.48
N GLY A 132 3.24 -8.09 6.20
CA GLY A 132 3.96 -7.41 5.12
C GLY A 132 3.38 -6.03 4.82
N ALA A 133 4.25 -5.02 4.76
CA ALA A 133 3.94 -3.70 4.22
C ALA A 133 5.04 -3.19 3.29
N LYS A 134 4.76 -2.14 2.53
CA LYS A 134 5.76 -1.39 1.76
C LYS A 134 5.28 0.04 1.58
N GLY A 135 6.21 1.00 1.59
CA GLY A 135 5.95 2.36 1.15
C GLY A 135 6.85 2.77 -0.01
N GLY A 136 6.44 3.81 -0.71
CA GLY A 136 7.24 4.46 -1.74
C GLY A 136 6.83 5.91 -1.93
N ILE A 137 7.78 6.79 -2.23
CA ILE A 137 7.55 8.20 -2.53
C ILE A 137 8.15 8.51 -3.91
N VAL A 138 7.38 9.20 -4.74
CA VAL A 138 7.76 9.58 -6.10
C VAL A 138 8.69 10.80 -6.06
N ILE A 139 9.99 10.54 -5.84
CA ILE A 139 11.04 11.56 -5.72
C ILE A 139 12.41 10.97 -6.09
N ASP A 140 13.24 11.75 -6.78
CA ASP A 140 14.65 11.42 -6.99
C ASP A 140 15.49 11.93 -5.79
N PRO A 141 16.13 11.05 -4.99
CA PRO A 141 16.98 11.46 -3.87
C PRO A 141 18.33 12.05 -4.32
N LYS A 142 18.71 11.96 -5.60
CA LYS A 142 19.98 12.49 -6.14
C LYS A 142 19.85 13.95 -6.59
N THR A 143 18.69 14.35 -7.12
CA THR A 143 18.44 15.73 -7.55
C THR A 143 17.78 16.59 -6.48
N SER A 144 17.32 15.98 -5.39
CA SER A 144 16.63 16.67 -4.28
C SER A 144 17.62 16.94 -3.14
N THR A 145 17.57 18.14 -2.57
CA THR A 145 18.42 18.50 -1.43
C THR A 145 17.94 17.89 -0.12
N VAL A 146 18.80 17.90 0.90
CA VAL A 146 18.55 17.24 2.19
C VAL A 146 17.33 17.87 2.88
N GLU A 147 17.19 19.18 2.80
CA GLU A 147 16.11 19.99 3.33
C GLU A 147 14.78 19.68 2.61
N THR A 148 14.83 19.47 1.29
CA THR A 148 13.67 19.07 0.49
C THR A 148 13.25 17.64 0.85
N LEU A 149 14.20 16.71 0.96
CA LEU A 149 13.95 15.33 1.36
C LEU A 149 13.41 15.24 2.79
N GLU A 150 13.91 16.04 3.73
CA GLU A 150 13.38 16.10 5.09
C GLU A 150 11.92 16.56 5.07
N ARG A 151 11.60 17.68 4.41
CA ARG A 151 10.20 18.17 4.29
C ARG A 151 9.27 17.12 3.69
N VAL A 152 9.71 16.42 2.64
CA VAL A 152 8.97 15.32 2.01
C VAL A 152 8.73 14.18 3.00
N THR A 153 9.78 13.76 3.72
CA THR A 153 9.72 12.68 4.72
C THR A 153 8.75 13.02 5.84
N ARG A 154 8.83 14.24 6.38
CA ARG A 154 7.97 14.72 7.46
C ARG A 154 6.51 14.82 7.01
N ASN A 155 6.23 15.44 5.86
CA ASN A 155 4.87 15.56 5.32
C ASN A 155 4.24 14.18 5.04
N TYR A 156 5.00 13.27 4.43
CA TYR A 156 4.57 11.88 4.23
C TYR A 156 4.25 11.18 5.57
N THR A 157 5.14 11.33 6.56
CA THR A 157 4.95 10.73 7.89
C THR A 157 3.70 11.27 8.59
N MET A 158 3.48 12.60 8.58
CA MET A 158 2.27 13.20 9.12
C MET A 158 1.01 12.66 8.44
N ALA A 159 1.03 12.49 7.11
CA ALA A 159 -0.10 11.90 6.38
C ALA A 159 -0.34 10.43 6.75
N LEU A 160 0.71 9.63 7.00
CA LEU A 160 0.55 8.27 7.55
C LEU A 160 -0.03 8.29 8.96
N CYS A 161 0.45 9.17 9.85
CA CYS A 161 -0.03 9.30 11.23
C CYS A 161 -1.52 9.66 11.27
N GLN A 162 -1.94 10.66 10.49
CA GLN A 162 -3.35 11.08 10.37
C GLN A 162 -4.30 9.98 9.89
N LYS A 163 -3.78 8.97 9.17
CA LYS A 163 -4.55 7.82 8.67
C LYS A 163 -4.30 6.54 9.46
N ASN A 164 -3.50 6.59 10.53
CA ASN A 164 -3.14 5.45 11.38
C ASN A 164 -2.40 4.32 10.61
N PHE A 165 -1.60 4.68 9.58
CA PHE A 165 -0.78 3.79 8.76
C PHE A 165 0.67 3.63 9.27
N ILE A 166 0.95 4.10 10.49
CA ILE A 166 2.25 3.98 11.16
C ILE A 166 2.05 3.87 12.67
N GLY A 167 2.84 3.02 13.34
CA GLY A 167 2.89 2.91 14.79
C GLY A 167 3.50 1.57 15.26
N PRO A 168 4.08 1.51 16.48
CA PRO A 168 4.87 0.35 16.95
C PRO A 168 4.10 -0.97 16.97
N GLY A 169 2.79 -0.93 17.24
CA GLY A 169 1.91 -2.09 17.25
C GLY A 169 1.05 -2.25 15.98
N LEU A 170 1.28 -1.44 14.94
CA LEU A 170 0.43 -1.39 13.74
C LEU A 170 1.25 -1.59 12.46
N ASP A 171 2.16 -0.67 12.17
CA ASP A 171 3.01 -0.69 10.97
C ASP A 171 4.30 0.07 11.25
N VAL A 172 5.44 -0.60 11.06
CA VAL A 172 6.77 -0.10 11.41
C VAL A 172 7.62 -0.01 10.13
N PRO A 173 7.80 1.20 9.56
CA PRO A 173 8.66 1.45 8.41
C PRO A 173 10.10 0.95 8.57
N ALA A 174 10.84 0.97 7.47
CA ALA A 174 12.24 0.57 7.41
C ALA A 174 12.94 1.35 6.27
N PRO A 175 14.28 1.34 6.19
CA PRO A 175 14.98 1.78 4.99
C PRO A 175 14.69 0.84 3.79
N ASP A 176 14.85 1.38 2.58
CA ASP A 176 14.86 0.70 1.29
C ASP A 176 15.72 1.52 0.30
N MET A 177 15.72 1.18 -0.99
CA MET A 177 16.29 2.00 -2.06
C MET A 177 15.95 3.50 -1.89
N GLY A 178 16.98 4.34 -1.79
CA GLY A 178 16.85 5.79 -1.64
C GLY A 178 16.59 6.30 -0.22
N THR A 179 16.49 5.44 0.80
CA THR A 179 16.33 5.83 2.21
C THR A 179 17.31 5.09 3.14
N GLY A 180 17.67 5.71 4.25
CA GLY A 180 18.57 5.15 5.26
C GLY A 180 18.22 5.58 6.68
N ALA A 181 19.21 5.49 7.58
CA ALA A 181 19.03 5.84 8.99
C ALA A 181 18.60 7.31 9.21
N ARG A 182 19.03 8.24 8.34
CA ARG A 182 18.64 9.65 8.38
C ARG A 182 17.13 9.83 8.18
N GLU A 183 16.58 9.21 7.14
CA GLU A 183 15.14 9.28 6.85
C GLU A 183 14.33 8.59 7.95
N MET A 184 14.82 7.48 8.51
CA MET A 184 14.17 6.83 9.66
C MET A 184 14.18 7.70 10.92
N ALA A 185 15.25 8.48 11.15
CA ALA A 185 15.31 9.45 12.25
C ALA A 185 14.27 10.57 12.09
N TRP A 186 14.10 11.13 10.89
CA TRP A 186 13.05 12.12 10.61
C TRP A 186 11.63 11.55 10.76
N ILE A 187 11.40 10.29 10.37
CA ILE A 187 10.13 9.59 10.57
C ILE A 187 9.86 9.44 12.07
N LYS A 188 10.84 8.97 12.85
CA LYS A 188 10.72 8.79 14.32
C LYS A 188 10.38 10.12 15.00
N ASP A 189 11.16 11.16 14.75
CA ASP A 189 10.97 12.50 15.33
C ASP A 189 9.58 13.07 14.99
N THR A 190 9.16 12.97 13.73
CA THR A 190 7.82 13.43 13.30
C THR A 190 6.69 12.61 13.94
N TYR A 191 6.87 11.30 14.11
CA TYR A 191 5.90 10.42 14.76
C TYR A 191 5.77 10.74 16.26
N GLU A 192 6.88 11.04 16.94
CA GLU A 192 6.89 11.45 18.36
C GLU A 192 6.26 12.83 18.56
N GLN A 193 6.58 13.80 17.70
CA GLN A 193 5.94 15.12 17.70
C GLN A 193 4.43 15.04 17.41
N PHE A 194 4.01 14.23 16.43
CA PHE A 194 2.58 14.07 16.13
C PHE A 194 1.82 13.41 17.28
N ASN A 195 2.35 12.33 17.86
CA ASN A 195 1.63 11.59 18.90
C ASN A 195 1.72 12.20 20.29
N SER A 196 2.72 13.03 20.60
CA SER A 196 2.73 13.81 21.85
C SER A 196 1.55 14.77 21.95
N MET A 197 1.00 15.25 20.82
CA MET A 197 -0.27 16.00 20.79
C MET A 197 -1.52 15.13 21.01
N PHE A 198 -1.44 13.81 20.84
CA PHE A 198 -2.58 12.88 20.99
C PHE A 198 -2.56 12.07 22.29
N VAL A 199 -1.44 12.01 23.02
CA VAL A 199 -1.22 10.98 24.04
C VAL A 199 -0.77 11.56 25.40
N SER A 200 -1.76 11.84 26.25
CA SER A 200 -1.61 11.88 27.70
C SER A 200 -1.53 10.46 28.30
N ALA A 201 -0.66 9.59 27.78
CA ALA A 201 -0.45 8.22 28.28
C ALA A 201 0.98 7.71 28.01
N PRO A 202 1.93 7.85 28.96
CA PRO A 202 3.37 7.68 28.70
C PRO A 202 3.84 6.23 28.41
N ALA A 203 2.95 5.24 28.46
CA ALA A 203 3.31 3.82 28.52
C ALA A 203 3.60 3.12 27.17
N ARG A 204 3.28 3.71 26.01
CA ARG A 204 3.38 3.02 24.70
C ARG A 204 4.59 3.40 23.83
N CYS A 205 5.33 4.45 24.17
CA CYS A 205 6.35 5.00 23.28
C CYS A 205 7.72 4.27 23.37
N LEU A 206 8.05 3.66 24.50
CA LEU A 206 9.39 3.13 24.79
C LEU A 206 9.82 1.92 23.95
N HIS A 207 8.90 1.16 23.37
CA HIS A 207 9.24 0.01 22.51
C HIS A 207 9.56 0.36 21.04
N VAL A 208 9.37 1.62 20.61
CA VAL A 208 9.72 2.06 19.25
C VAL A 208 11.23 2.05 19.02
N VAL A 209 12.00 2.34 20.07
CA VAL A 209 13.43 2.70 19.99
C VAL A 209 14.31 1.58 19.44
N HIS A 210 13.93 0.31 19.63
CA HIS A 210 14.75 -0.85 19.27
C HIS A 210 14.33 -1.58 17.97
N ILE A 211 13.30 -1.10 17.28
CA ILE A 211 12.69 -1.78 16.09
C ILE A 211 12.88 -0.95 14.79
N LEU A 212 13.38 0.28 14.92
CA LEU A 212 13.64 1.22 13.81
C LEU A 212 15.14 1.50 13.54
N THR A 213 16.04 0.99 14.38
CA THR A 213 17.50 1.08 14.26
C THR A 213 18.10 -0.30 14.05
#